data_AF-A0A1M2UYF9-F1
#
_entry.id   AF-A0A1M2UYF9-F1
#
_cell.length_a   1.000
_cell.length_b   1.000
_cell.length_c   1.000
_cell.angle_alpha   90.00
_cell.angle_beta   90.00
_cell.angle_gamma   90.00
#
_symmetry.space_group_name_H-M   'P 1'
#
loop_
_entity.id
_entity.type
_entity.pdbx_description
1 polymer ?
#
loop_
_entity_poly.entity_id
_entity_poly.type
_entity_poly.pdbx_seq_one_letter_code
_entity_poly.pdbx_strand_id
1 'polypeptide(L)'
;MIRFTNKQWLYIIFVSVVLALGGALAFWLYKTRTQVDLTTFIVATLSALISLVALFVALQTYLSIDSVNNITKMDGNILDNEHYVTSIPEFVDKYKETDREELCRHIFSEIKQNLKKNSNTAVNFADTIQSMIDILVLLPALDMKSELKNKDSRKDIQWILSQVEKHSEEIQSISKGSSIQIREAVKLFLSVYEYQNSVENKRMLGSSGLLKVRAAMIRNPVSSTVYYNYLGLYYRKCAVQVIDSGDKADVPSLRSWRDKRESLAGSEMERLRRYLNNSINAFQKAWSYSSEDPMWRGYILFNQARVAFIEHVFFGNSHADPFEKMDEAISARATLNELISEVLGDRDELTVLQKHYLYQEEYARELLVNYCLVMGRDVYYRGMLMRSTDEYLEKVQDYTKYLEPKNEAGLAAIRSGISITAQKP
;
A
#
# COMPACT_ATOMS: atom_id res chain seq x y z
N MET A 1 31.72 5.45 12.77
CA MET A 1 32.24 4.53 11.73
C MET A 1 31.56 4.87 10.42
N ILE A 2 32.29 5.43 9.46
CA ILE A 2 31.75 5.76 8.13
C ILE A 2 31.58 4.44 7.38
N ARG A 3 30.34 4.03 7.08
CA ARG A 3 30.07 2.85 6.24
C ARG A 3 30.09 3.30 4.78
N PHE A 4 31.13 2.87 4.05
CA PHE A 4 31.22 3.07 2.61
C PHE A 4 30.28 2.09 1.89
N THR A 5 29.55 2.57 0.88
CA THR A 5 28.67 1.74 0.04
C THR A 5 29.48 0.86 -0.91
N ASN A 6 28.90 -0.22 -1.45
CA ASN A 6 29.60 -1.13 -2.36
C ASN A 6 30.18 -0.43 -3.62
N LYS A 7 29.50 0.61 -4.11
CA LYS A 7 29.97 1.45 -5.22
C LYS A 7 31.19 2.29 -4.81
N GLN A 8 31.22 2.80 -3.58
CA GLN A 8 32.37 3.54 -3.03
C GLN A 8 33.56 2.61 -2.79
N TRP A 9 33.33 1.38 -2.33
CA TRP A 9 34.37 0.36 -2.22
C TRP A 9 34.98 -0.01 -3.57
N LEU A 10 34.15 -0.24 -4.60
CA LEU A 10 34.61 -0.49 -5.97
C LEU A 10 35.48 0.65 -6.49
N TYR A 11 35.11 1.90 -6.22
CA TYR A 11 35.89 3.08 -6.60
C TYR A 11 37.23 3.17 -5.84
N ILE A 12 37.22 2.97 -4.52
CA ILE A 12 38.44 2.96 -3.70
C ILE A 12 39.39 1.86 -4.17
N ILE A 13 38.86 0.67 -4.47
CA ILE A 13 39.63 -0.45 -5.02
C ILE A 13 40.20 -0.06 -6.39
N PHE A 14 39.40 0.50 -7.30
CA PHE A 14 39.88 0.93 -8.61
C PHE A 14 41.00 1.98 -8.53
N VAL A 15 40.83 3.01 -7.70
CA VAL A 15 41.86 4.05 -7.48
C VAL A 15 43.13 3.44 -6.86
N SER A 16 42.98 2.53 -5.91
CA SER A 16 44.11 1.84 -5.27
C SER A 16 44.86 0.93 -6.26
N VAL A 17 44.14 0.26 -7.16
CA VAL A 17 44.74 -0.56 -8.22
C VAL A 17 45.49 0.31 -9.23
N VAL A 18 44.92 1.44 -9.66
CA VAL A 18 45.59 2.39 -10.56
C VAL A 18 46.85 2.98 -9.91
N LEU A 19 46.80 3.31 -8.61
CA LEU A 19 47.97 3.75 -7.84
C LEU A 19 49.06 2.67 -7.76
N ALA A 20 48.67 1.44 -7.47
CA ALA A 20 49.60 0.31 -7.38
C ALA A 20 50.26 0.03 -8.75
N LEU A 21 49.48 0.10 -9.84
CA LEU A 21 49.98 -0.03 -11.21
C LEU A 21 50.93 1.10 -11.58
N GLY A 22 50.57 2.35 -11.27
CA GLY A 22 51.43 3.52 -11.49
C GLY A 22 52.75 3.42 -10.71
N GLY A 23 52.70 3.01 -9.44
CA GLY A 23 53.88 2.78 -8.62
C GLY A 23 54.75 1.63 -9.11
N ALA A 24 54.14 0.52 -9.55
CA ALA A 24 54.87 -0.62 -10.12
C ALA A 24 55.57 -0.25 -11.44
N LEU A 25 54.90 0.51 -12.31
CA LEU A 25 55.49 1.05 -13.54
C LEU A 25 56.63 2.03 -13.24
N ALA A 26 56.48 2.90 -12.22
CA ALA A 26 57.53 3.81 -11.78
C ALA A 26 58.78 3.06 -11.32
N PHE A 27 58.59 2.03 -10.49
CA PHE A 27 59.68 1.20 -9.98
C PHE A 27 60.37 0.41 -11.10
N TRP A 28 59.58 -0.12 -12.05
CA TRP A 28 60.11 -0.84 -13.20
C TRP A 28 60.93 0.08 -14.13
N LEU A 29 60.44 1.29 -14.41
CA LEU A 29 61.15 2.31 -15.20
C LEU A 29 62.43 2.78 -14.50
N TYR A 30 62.40 2.99 -13.18
CA TYR A 30 63.59 3.33 -12.39
C TYR A 30 64.66 2.24 -12.49
N LYS A 31 64.26 0.96 -12.45
CA LYS A 31 65.18 -0.18 -12.54
C LYS A 31 65.77 -0.37 -13.94
N THR A 32 65.09 0.08 -15.00
CA THR A 32 65.52 -0.14 -16.40
C THR A 32 66.57 0.86 -16.92
N ARG A 33 67.10 1.78 -16.09
CA ARG A 33 68.20 2.72 -16.44
C ARG A 33 67.98 3.53 -17.73
N THR A 34 66.73 3.69 -18.16
CA THR A 34 66.37 4.71 -19.15
C THR A 34 66.35 6.06 -18.44
N GLN A 35 66.89 7.10 -19.07
CA GLN A 35 66.88 8.49 -18.56
C GLN A 35 65.45 9.05 -18.52
N VAL A 36 64.60 8.47 -17.69
CA VAL A 36 63.26 8.97 -17.43
C VAL A 36 63.39 9.93 -16.27
N ASP A 37 63.06 11.19 -16.51
CA ASP A 37 62.99 12.20 -15.45
C ASP A 37 61.93 11.77 -14.43
N LEU A 38 62.40 11.16 -13.36
CA LEU A 38 61.59 10.57 -12.29
C LEU A 38 60.63 11.61 -11.69
N THR A 39 61.10 12.86 -11.61
CA THR A 39 60.33 14.01 -11.14
C THR A 39 59.12 14.24 -12.03
N THR A 40 59.32 14.26 -13.35
CA THR A 40 58.25 14.45 -14.33
C THR A 40 57.23 13.30 -14.29
N PHE A 41 57.68 12.06 -14.13
CA PHE A 41 56.78 10.89 -14.02
C PHE A 41 55.93 10.92 -12.73
N ILE A 42 56.54 11.27 -11.59
CA ILE A 42 55.84 11.40 -10.31
C ILE A 42 54.79 12.50 -10.40
N VAL A 43 55.15 13.67 -10.96
CA VAL A 43 54.23 14.80 -11.14
C VAL A 43 53.07 14.42 -12.05
N ALA A 44 53.30 13.70 -13.15
CA ALA A 44 52.25 13.24 -14.04
C ALA A 44 51.27 12.27 -13.33
N THR A 45 51.80 11.34 -12.55
CA THR A 45 50.99 10.36 -11.80
C THR A 45 50.16 11.04 -10.71
N LEU A 46 50.75 11.97 -9.94
CA LEU A 46 50.04 12.74 -8.93
C LEU A 46 48.95 13.62 -9.56
N SER A 47 49.25 14.26 -10.69
CA SER A 47 48.31 15.10 -11.42
C SER A 47 47.12 14.31 -11.96
N ALA A 48 47.37 13.10 -12.47
CA ALA A 48 46.30 12.18 -12.87
C ALA A 48 45.43 11.79 -11.67
N LEU A 49 46.03 11.53 -10.50
CA LEU A 49 45.29 11.21 -9.28
C LEU A 49 44.42 12.37 -8.80
N ILE A 50 44.99 13.57 -8.75
CA ILE A 50 44.27 14.80 -8.39
C ILE A 50 43.12 15.03 -9.38
N SER A 51 43.35 14.80 -10.68
CA SER A 51 42.32 14.93 -11.71
C SER A 51 41.20 13.89 -11.55
N LEU A 52 41.52 12.67 -11.13
CA LEU A 52 40.53 11.60 -10.91
C LEU A 52 39.70 11.85 -9.64
N VAL A 53 40.34 12.32 -8.57
CA VAL A 53 39.66 12.80 -7.36
C VAL A 53 38.79 14.03 -7.68
N ALA A 54 39.30 14.97 -8.46
CA ALA A 54 38.55 16.13 -8.92
C ALA A 54 37.38 15.73 -9.82
N LEU A 55 37.55 14.77 -10.73
CA LEU A 55 36.47 14.22 -11.54
C LEU A 55 35.43 13.55 -10.66
N PHE A 56 35.82 12.82 -9.61
CA PHE A 56 34.88 12.22 -8.67
C PHE A 56 34.12 13.27 -7.87
N VAL A 57 34.80 14.28 -7.33
CA VAL A 57 34.16 15.41 -6.65
C VAL A 57 33.25 16.14 -7.63
N ALA A 58 33.66 16.36 -8.88
CA ALA A 58 32.85 16.97 -9.92
C ALA A 58 31.67 16.09 -10.34
N LEU A 59 31.79 14.76 -10.34
CA LEU A 59 30.71 13.82 -10.63
C LEU A 59 29.71 13.76 -9.47
N GLN A 60 30.18 13.74 -8.23
CA GLN A 60 29.34 13.88 -7.03
C GLN A 60 28.67 15.24 -6.98
N THR A 61 29.40 16.30 -7.34
CA THR A 61 28.88 17.67 -7.41
C THR A 61 27.92 17.81 -8.59
N TYR A 62 28.15 17.16 -9.73
CA TYR A 62 27.24 17.14 -10.87
C TYR A 62 25.99 16.32 -10.56
N LEU A 63 26.10 15.16 -9.91
CA LEU A 63 24.95 14.38 -9.44
C LEU A 63 24.18 15.14 -8.34
N SER A 64 24.88 15.87 -7.47
CA SER A 64 24.28 16.75 -6.47
C SER A 64 23.63 17.96 -7.12
N ILE A 65 24.27 18.61 -8.10
CA ILE A 65 23.76 19.78 -8.83
C ILE A 65 22.66 19.36 -9.80
N ASP A 66 22.71 18.19 -10.43
CA ASP A 66 21.64 17.63 -11.26
C ASP A 66 20.49 17.15 -10.36
N SER A 67 20.78 16.69 -9.14
CA SER A 67 19.76 16.61 -8.10
C SER A 67 19.20 18.00 -7.80
N VAL A 68 20.02 19.06 -7.67
CA VAL A 68 19.57 20.43 -7.35
C VAL A 68 18.84 21.11 -8.52
N ASN A 69 19.22 20.85 -9.77
CA ASN A 69 18.61 21.38 -11.00
C ASN A 69 17.36 20.58 -11.40
N ASN A 70 17.27 19.31 -11.00
CA ASN A 70 16.00 18.58 -10.99
C ASN A 70 15.18 18.85 -9.72
N ILE A 71 15.79 19.34 -8.63
CA ILE A 71 15.11 19.88 -7.44
C ILE A 71 14.52 21.27 -7.74
N THR A 72 15.12 22.11 -8.58
CA THR A 72 14.45 23.31 -9.11
C THR A 72 13.40 22.97 -10.15
N LYS A 73 13.40 21.74 -10.68
CA LYS A 73 12.24 21.11 -11.36
C LYS A 73 11.35 20.28 -10.42
N MET A 74 11.50 20.36 -9.09
CA MET A 74 10.50 19.78 -8.16
C MET A 74 9.17 20.53 -8.15
N ASP A 75 8.97 21.50 -9.06
CA ASP A 75 7.64 21.87 -9.57
C ASP A 75 6.88 20.69 -10.24
N GLY A 76 7.44 19.47 -10.24
CA GLY A 76 6.79 18.22 -10.65
C GLY A 76 7.05 17.00 -9.75
N ASN A 77 7.45 17.14 -8.47
CA ASN A 77 7.56 15.98 -7.58
C ASN A 77 6.17 15.41 -7.28
N ILE A 78 5.88 14.22 -7.80
CA ILE A 78 4.58 13.58 -7.64
C ILE A 78 4.20 13.35 -6.17
N LEU A 79 5.18 13.16 -5.28
CA LEU A 79 4.96 12.97 -3.84
C LEU A 79 4.58 14.27 -3.11
N ASP A 80 4.85 15.43 -3.72
CA ASP A 80 4.48 16.75 -3.23
C ASP A 80 3.30 17.38 -3.96
N ASN A 81 2.81 16.74 -5.02
CA ASN A 81 1.71 17.25 -5.80
C ASN A 81 0.39 17.16 -4.99
N GLU A 82 -0.05 18.31 -4.46
CA GLU A 82 -1.30 18.47 -3.71
C GLU A 82 -2.56 18.30 -4.58
N HIS A 83 -2.40 18.27 -5.91
CA HIS A 83 -3.46 18.06 -6.89
C HIS A 83 -3.40 16.68 -7.54
N TYR A 84 -2.59 15.76 -7.00
CA TYR A 84 -2.50 14.41 -7.53
C TYR A 84 -3.82 13.64 -7.32
N VAL A 85 -4.29 13.01 -8.38
CA VAL A 85 -5.52 12.20 -8.39
C VAL A 85 -5.22 10.87 -9.07
N THR A 86 -5.87 9.82 -8.60
CA THR A 86 -5.74 8.50 -9.23
C THR A 86 -6.70 8.38 -10.41
N SER A 87 -6.19 7.98 -11.58
CA SER A 87 -7.04 7.72 -12.76
C SER A 87 -7.58 6.29 -12.74
N ILE A 88 -8.82 6.10 -12.28
CA ILE A 88 -9.50 4.79 -12.33
C ILE A 88 -9.62 4.26 -13.76
N PRO A 89 -10.07 5.07 -14.75
CA PRO A 89 -10.17 4.58 -16.12
C PRO A 89 -8.85 4.02 -16.62
N GLU A 90 -7.74 4.67 -16.28
CA GLU A 90 -6.41 4.20 -16.67
C GLU A 90 -6.05 2.86 -16.01
N PHE A 91 -6.34 2.67 -14.72
CA PHE A 91 -6.10 1.39 -14.06
C PHE A 91 -6.93 0.25 -14.62
N VAL A 92 -8.21 0.51 -14.83
CA VAL A 92 -9.17 -0.46 -15.36
C VAL A 92 -8.85 -0.79 -16.82
N ASP A 93 -8.45 0.20 -17.61
CA ASP A 93 -8.07 0.02 -19.00
C ASP A 93 -6.73 -0.73 -19.15
N LYS A 94 -5.82 -0.52 -18.21
CA LYS A 94 -4.51 -1.15 -18.19
C LYS A 94 -4.55 -2.60 -17.73
N TYR A 95 -5.35 -2.91 -16.71
CA TYR A 95 -5.44 -4.22 -16.08
C TYR A 95 -6.76 -4.92 -16.45
N LYS A 96 -6.77 -5.49 -17.67
CA LYS A 96 -7.94 -6.08 -18.33
C LYS A 96 -8.04 -7.60 -18.20
N GLU A 97 -7.17 -8.21 -17.41
CA GLU A 97 -7.07 -9.65 -17.27
C GLU A 97 -8.35 -10.25 -16.67
N THR A 98 -8.79 -11.39 -17.20
CA THR A 98 -9.92 -12.17 -16.67
C THR A 98 -9.47 -13.25 -15.69
N ASP A 99 -8.17 -13.57 -15.69
CA ASP A 99 -7.50 -14.50 -14.78
C ASP A 99 -6.67 -13.77 -13.70
N ARG A 100 -6.77 -14.25 -12.45
CA ARG A 100 -6.10 -13.62 -11.30
C ARG A 100 -4.59 -13.82 -11.33
N GLU A 101 -4.11 -14.99 -11.75
CA GLU A 101 -2.66 -15.26 -11.81
C GLU A 101 -1.99 -14.40 -12.89
N GLU A 102 -2.68 -14.16 -14.01
CA GLU A 102 -2.24 -13.24 -15.04
C GLU A 102 -2.18 -11.79 -14.54
N LEU A 103 -3.23 -11.31 -13.86
CA LEU A 103 -3.26 -9.98 -13.25
C LEU A 103 -2.10 -9.77 -12.27
N CYS A 104 -1.89 -10.73 -11.36
CA CYS A 104 -0.79 -10.71 -10.40
C CYS A 104 0.57 -10.66 -11.09
N ARG A 105 0.78 -11.50 -12.12
CA ARG A 105 2.03 -11.51 -12.90
C ARG A 105 2.27 -10.19 -13.62
N HIS A 106 1.25 -9.60 -14.22
CA HIS A 106 1.36 -8.31 -14.91
C HIS A 106 1.78 -7.21 -13.93
N ILE A 107 1.06 -7.05 -12.81
CA ILE A 107 1.36 -6.05 -11.79
C ILE A 107 2.78 -6.22 -11.22
N PHE A 108 3.16 -7.44 -10.84
CA PHE A 108 4.50 -7.67 -10.27
C PHE A 108 5.61 -7.48 -11.29
N SER A 109 5.40 -7.89 -12.55
CA SER A 109 6.36 -7.66 -13.63
C SER A 109 6.58 -6.17 -13.87
N GLU A 110 5.51 -5.38 -13.87
CA GLU A 110 5.60 -3.94 -14.04
C GLU A 110 6.36 -3.27 -12.89
N ILE A 111 6.00 -3.57 -11.64
CA ILE A 111 6.69 -3.03 -10.46
C ILE A 111 8.19 -3.37 -10.52
N LYS A 112 8.52 -4.61 -10.89
CA LYS A 112 9.92 -5.04 -11.05
C LYS A 112 10.64 -4.29 -12.16
N GLN A 113 9.97 -4.06 -13.29
CA GLN A 113 10.55 -3.31 -14.41
C GLN A 113 10.82 -1.86 -14.01
N ASN A 114 9.86 -1.21 -13.34
CA ASN A 114 10.00 0.15 -12.87
C ASN A 114 11.15 0.27 -11.85
N LEU A 115 11.24 -0.66 -10.90
CA LEU A 115 12.35 -0.70 -9.93
C LEU A 115 13.73 -0.94 -10.57
N LYS A 116 13.82 -1.66 -11.69
CA LYS A 116 15.09 -1.91 -12.39
C LYS A 116 15.52 -0.76 -13.30
N LYS A 117 14.57 -0.18 -14.03
CA LYS A 117 14.85 0.77 -15.12
C LYS A 117 14.66 2.23 -14.70
N ASN A 118 13.71 2.49 -13.81
CA ASN A 118 13.18 3.81 -13.51
C ASN A 118 13.42 4.26 -12.06
N SER A 119 14.47 3.76 -11.38
CA SER A 119 14.75 4.11 -9.97
C SER A 119 16.17 4.64 -9.72
N ASN A 120 16.87 5.03 -10.78
CA ASN A 120 18.27 5.48 -10.67
C ASN A 120 18.43 6.89 -10.09
N THR A 121 17.38 7.71 -10.13
CA THR A 121 17.35 9.07 -9.59
C THR A 121 16.27 9.20 -8.52
N ALA A 122 16.38 10.21 -7.66
CA ALA A 122 15.38 10.45 -6.61
C ALA A 122 13.98 10.73 -7.17
N VAL A 123 13.89 11.45 -8.29
CA VAL A 123 12.63 11.78 -8.96
C VAL A 123 11.98 10.52 -9.55
N ASN A 124 12.71 9.74 -10.34
CA ASN A 124 12.13 8.55 -10.97
C ASN A 124 11.77 7.49 -9.92
N PHE A 125 12.54 7.40 -8.82
CA PHE A 125 12.18 6.54 -7.69
C PHE A 125 10.92 7.04 -6.98
N ALA A 126 10.75 8.36 -6.81
CA ALA A 126 9.52 8.93 -6.26
C ALA A 126 8.29 8.57 -7.12
N ASP A 127 8.40 8.66 -8.45
CA ASP A 127 7.36 8.23 -9.39
C ASP A 127 7.05 6.74 -9.27
N THR A 128 8.10 5.91 -9.18
CA THR A 128 7.94 4.47 -8.99
C THR A 128 7.23 4.15 -7.68
N ILE A 129 7.59 4.81 -6.58
CA ILE A 129 6.94 4.61 -5.28
C ILE A 129 5.50 5.10 -5.29
N GLN A 130 5.19 6.25 -5.93
CA GLN A 130 3.81 6.71 -6.04
C GLN A 130 2.97 5.75 -6.87
N SER A 131 3.47 5.26 -8.00
CA SER A 131 2.79 4.22 -8.79
C SER A 131 2.52 2.95 -7.97
N MET A 132 3.47 2.54 -7.13
CA MET A 132 3.27 1.43 -6.21
C MET A 132 2.23 1.72 -5.12
N ILE A 133 2.15 2.97 -4.63
CA ILE A 133 1.11 3.42 -3.69
C ILE A 133 -0.27 3.39 -4.35
N ASP A 134 -0.38 3.82 -5.60
CA ASP A 134 -1.64 3.81 -6.34
C ASP A 134 -2.17 2.39 -6.52
N ILE A 135 -1.28 1.41 -6.74
CA ILE A 135 -1.64 -0.02 -6.83
C ILE A 135 -2.11 -0.59 -5.47
N LEU A 136 -1.84 0.07 -4.33
CA LEU A 136 -2.26 -0.44 -3.01
C LEU A 136 -3.77 -0.61 -2.88
N VAL A 137 -4.55 0.13 -3.66
CA VAL A 137 -6.02 -0.01 -3.69
C VAL A 137 -6.48 -1.30 -4.38
N LEU A 138 -5.65 -1.86 -5.26
CA LEU A 138 -5.94 -3.09 -6.00
C LEU A 138 -5.52 -4.34 -5.21
N LEU A 139 -4.69 -4.22 -4.18
CA LEU A 139 -4.22 -5.37 -3.38
C LEU A 139 -5.35 -6.27 -2.84
N PRO A 140 -6.50 -5.75 -2.40
CA PRO A 140 -7.63 -6.60 -2.01
C PRO A 140 -8.16 -7.49 -3.15
N ALA A 141 -8.04 -7.06 -4.41
CA ALA A 141 -8.45 -7.83 -5.59
C ALA A 141 -7.47 -8.96 -5.94
N LEU A 142 -6.19 -8.81 -5.59
CA LEU A 142 -5.14 -9.75 -5.93
C LEU A 142 -5.11 -10.99 -5.03
N ASP A 143 -5.86 -11.01 -3.92
CA ASP A 143 -5.75 -12.05 -2.89
C ASP A 143 -4.28 -12.33 -2.53
N MET A 144 -3.59 -11.27 -2.09
CA MET A 144 -2.15 -11.31 -1.75
C MET A 144 -1.76 -12.46 -0.83
N LYS A 145 -2.71 -13.01 -0.07
CA LYS A 145 -2.51 -14.19 0.78
C LYS A 145 -2.32 -15.47 -0.02
N SER A 146 -3.17 -15.71 -1.03
CA SER A 146 -2.99 -16.85 -1.95
C SER A 146 -1.62 -16.77 -2.64
N GLU A 147 -1.23 -15.58 -3.06
CA GLU A 147 0.08 -15.29 -3.65
C GLU A 147 1.23 -15.53 -2.67
N LEU A 148 1.09 -15.18 -1.39
CA LEU A 148 2.14 -15.44 -0.40
C LEU A 148 2.37 -16.93 -0.11
N LYS A 149 1.38 -17.79 -0.39
CA LYS A 149 1.55 -19.26 -0.36
C LYS A 149 2.27 -19.76 -1.61
N ASN A 150 2.11 -19.08 -2.74
CA ASN A 150 2.87 -19.38 -3.95
C ASN A 150 4.35 -19.01 -3.73
N LYS A 151 5.23 -20.00 -3.92
CA LYS A 151 6.67 -19.84 -3.67
C LYS A 151 7.28 -18.77 -4.57
N ASP A 152 6.82 -18.64 -5.81
CA ASP A 152 7.41 -17.73 -6.78
C ASP A 152 6.90 -16.30 -6.58
N SER A 153 5.60 -16.10 -6.37
CA SER A 153 5.05 -14.79 -5.98
C SER A 153 5.63 -14.26 -4.67
N ARG A 154 5.87 -15.14 -3.68
CA ARG A 154 6.56 -14.77 -2.45
C ARG A 154 7.99 -14.26 -2.68
N LYS A 155 8.76 -14.91 -3.56
CA LYS A 155 10.12 -14.42 -3.91
C LYS A 155 10.05 -13.07 -4.60
N ASP A 156 9.06 -12.88 -5.46
CA ASP A 156 8.85 -11.65 -6.21
C ASP A 156 8.58 -10.47 -5.29
N ILE A 157 7.66 -10.66 -4.34
CA ILE A 157 7.34 -9.66 -3.33
C ILE A 157 8.56 -9.36 -2.44
N GLN A 158 9.27 -10.38 -1.96
CA GLN A 158 10.49 -10.18 -1.16
C GLN A 158 11.57 -9.42 -1.93
N TRP A 159 11.72 -9.72 -3.23
CA TRP A 159 12.63 -8.98 -4.09
C TRP A 159 12.20 -7.52 -4.20
N ILE A 160 10.91 -7.23 -4.44
CA ILE A 160 10.36 -5.87 -4.54
C ILE A 160 10.66 -5.09 -3.25
N LEU A 161 10.33 -5.65 -2.08
CA LEU A 161 10.56 -5.02 -0.78
C LEU A 161 12.06 -4.70 -0.58
N SER A 162 12.93 -5.67 -0.87
CA SER A 162 14.38 -5.48 -0.73
C SER A 162 14.93 -4.39 -1.66
N GLN A 163 14.39 -4.26 -2.88
CA GLN A 163 14.82 -3.23 -3.81
C GLN A 163 14.31 -1.85 -3.41
N VAL A 164 13.08 -1.74 -2.92
CA VAL A 164 12.52 -0.48 -2.41
C VAL A 164 13.35 0.04 -1.24
N GLU A 165 13.67 -0.81 -0.27
CA GLU A 165 14.51 -0.44 0.88
C GLU A 165 15.91 -0.02 0.43
N LYS A 166 16.55 -0.80 -0.44
CA LYS A 166 17.88 -0.50 -0.98
C LYS A 166 17.93 0.84 -1.71
N HIS A 167 16.98 1.12 -2.62
CA HIS A 167 16.96 2.39 -3.36
C HIS A 167 16.70 3.58 -2.43
N SER A 168 15.82 3.41 -1.43
CA SER A 168 15.59 4.42 -0.40
C SER A 168 16.87 4.74 0.39
N GLU A 169 17.64 3.73 0.80
CA GLU A 169 18.94 3.93 1.48
C GLU A 169 19.97 4.64 0.60
N GLU A 170 20.07 4.24 -0.68
CA GLU A 170 20.98 4.87 -1.65
C GLU A 170 20.63 6.37 -1.82
N ILE A 171 19.36 6.71 -2.00
CA ILE A 171 18.90 8.09 -2.19
C ILE A 171 19.08 8.94 -0.92
N GLN A 172 18.83 8.37 0.27
CA GLN A 172 19.06 9.07 1.54
C GLN A 172 20.52 9.48 1.72
N SER A 173 21.46 8.68 1.23
CA SER A 173 22.89 8.99 1.31
C SER A 173 23.32 10.15 0.39
N ILE A 174 22.49 10.52 -0.60
CA ILE A 174 22.84 11.45 -1.69
C ILE A 174 22.06 12.77 -1.59
N SER A 175 20.76 12.75 -1.27
CA SER A 175 19.89 13.93 -1.25
C SER A 175 19.21 14.12 0.11
N LYS A 176 19.36 15.30 0.73
CA LYS A 176 18.70 15.61 2.03
C LYS A 176 17.29 16.22 1.89
N GLY A 177 16.98 16.87 0.77
CA GLY A 177 15.70 17.58 0.57
C GLY A 177 14.53 16.63 0.34
N SER A 178 14.56 15.86 -0.75
CA SER A 178 13.47 14.96 -1.16
C SER A 178 13.47 13.61 -0.43
N SER A 179 14.54 13.27 0.28
CA SER A 179 14.66 11.98 0.97
C SER A 179 13.70 11.81 2.13
N ILE A 180 13.18 12.91 2.71
CA ILE A 180 12.20 12.83 3.78
C ILE A 180 10.87 12.29 3.24
N GLN A 181 10.34 12.84 2.15
CA GLN A 181 9.08 12.39 1.55
C GLN A 181 9.20 10.97 1.02
N ILE A 182 10.27 10.68 0.27
CA ILE A 182 10.54 9.33 -0.24
C ILE A 182 10.58 8.33 0.92
N ARG A 183 11.24 8.67 2.03
CA ARG A 183 11.27 7.81 3.22
C ARG A 183 9.90 7.59 3.82
N GLU A 184 9.08 8.64 3.97
CA GLU A 184 7.74 8.47 4.55
C GLU A 184 6.80 7.73 3.59
N ALA A 185 6.92 7.92 2.28
CA ALA A 185 6.19 7.17 1.25
C ALA A 185 6.59 5.68 1.22
N VAL A 186 7.89 5.37 1.31
CA VAL A 186 8.38 3.99 1.46
C VAL A 186 7.87 3.36 2.75
N LYS A 187 7.94 4.07 3.88
CA LYS A 187 7.36 3.57 5.14
C LYS A 187 5.88 3.30 5.02
N LEU A 188 5.13 4.19 4.36
CA LEU A 188 3.70 3.98 4.10
C LEU A 188 3.47 2.69 3.32
N PHE A 189 4.14 2.53 2.17
CA PHE A 189 4.03 1.33 1.34
C PHE A 189 4.33 0.04 2.14
N LEU A 190 5.46 0.01 2.85
CA LEU A 190 5.86 -1.15 3.67
C LEU A 190 4.87 -1.42 4.79
N SER A 191 4.32 -0.37 5.41
CA SER A 191 3.36 -0.49 6.52
C SER A 191 1.99 -0.98 6.06
N VAL A 192 1.55 -0.56 4.89
CA VAL A 192 0.30 -1.07 4.27
C VAL A 192 0.47 -2.54 3.90
N TYR A 193 1.61 -2.90 3.32
CA TYR A 193 1.94 -4.30 3.04
C TYR A 193 1.99 -5.15 4.33
N GLU A 194 2.66 -4.66 5.38
CA GLU A 194 2.69 -5.31 6.69
C GLU A 194 1.28 -5.47 7.28
N TYR A 195 0.46 -4.42 7.18
CA TYR A 195 -0.94 -4.45 7.61
C TYR A 195 -1.66 -5.59 6.90
N GLN A 196 -1.65 -5.61 5.56
CA GLN A 196 -2.29 -6.63 4.73
C GLN A 196 -1.82 -8.05 5.08
N ASN A 197 -0.54 -8.24 5.39
CA ASN A 197 -0.01 -9.53 5.80
C ASN A 197 -0.36 -9.93 7.26
N SER A 198 -0.66 -8.96 8.13
CA SER A 198 -0.86 -9.19 9.57
C SER A 198 -2.32 -9.10 10.02
N VAL A 199 -3.26 -8.77 9.13
CA VAL A 199 -4.70 -8.71 9.47
C VAL A 199 -5.21 -10.03 10.06
N GLU A 200 -4.58 -11.16 9.78
CA GLU A 200 -5.00 -12.49 10.30
C GLU A 200 -4.28 -13.00 11.55
N ASN A 201 -3.17 -12.38 11.97
CA ASN A 201 -2.54 -12.79 13.22
C ASN A 201 -3.46 -12.39 14.38
N LYS A 202 -3.89 -13.37 15.19
CA LYS A 202 -4.73 -13.18 16.40
C LYS A 202 -4.08 -12.27 17.46
N ARG A 203 -2.84 -11.84 17.26
CA ARG A 203 -2.15 -10.91 18.14
C ARG A 203 -2.33 -9.49 17.64
N MET A 204 -2.42 -8.56 18.59
CA MET A 204 -2.32 -7.13 18.30
C MET A 204 -1.17 -6.88 17.32
N LEU A 205 -1.43 -6.01 16.33
CA LEU A 205 -0.40 -5.37 15.54
C LEU A 205 0.46 -4.49 16.49
N GLY A 206 1.32 -5.14 17.27
CA GLY A 206 2.22 -4.45 18.19
C GLY A 206 3.11 -3.48 17.41
N SER A 207 3.01 -2.18 17.71
CA SER A 207 3.77 -1.12 17.04
C SER A 207 3.72 -1.18 15.51
N SER A 208 2.51 -1.28 14.93
CA SER A 208 2.29 -1.24 13.47
C SER A 208 3.16 -0.16 12.82
N GLY A 209 3.81 -0.48 11.70
CA GLY A 209 4.56 0.48 10.90
C GLY A 209 3.75 1.75 10.59
N LEU A 210 2.42 1.63 10.47
CA LEU A 210 1.49 2.75 10.24
C LEU A 210 1.62 3.84 11.31
N LEU A 211 1.84 3.48 12.58
CA LEU A 211 2.02 4.47 13.66
C LEU A 211 3.37 5.20 13.59
N LYS A 212 4.32 4.70 12.81
CA LYS A 212 5.67 5.27 12.63
C LYS A 212 5.78 6.20 11.42
N VAL A 213 4.75 6.23 10.57
CA VAL A 213 4.65 7.13 9.41
C VAL A 213 4.29 8.53 9.90
N ARG A 214 5.09 9.54 9.50
CA ARG A 214 4.82 10.94 9.84
C ARG A 214 3.82 11.54 8.86
N ALA A 215 2.53 11.40 9.15
CA ALA A 215 1.44 11.83 8.27
C ALA A 215 1.58 13.27 7.73
N ALA A 216 2.00 14.22 8.57
CA ALA A 216 2.17 15.63 8.18
C ALA A 216 3.26 15.87 7.11
N MET A 217 4.07 14.86 6.80
CA MET A 217 5.10 14.92 5.75
C MET A 217 4.59 14.35 4.41
N ILE A 218 3.39 13.79 4.37
CA ILE A 218 2.75 13.27 3.15
C ILE A 218 1.86 14.39 2.61
N ARG A 219 2.24 15.00 1.49
CA ARG A 219 1.47 16.08 0.85
C ARG A 219 0.55 15.58 -0.24
N ASN A 220 0.98 14.56 -0.98
CA ASN A 220 0.17 13.90 -2.00
C ASN A 220 -1.18 13.39 -1.42
N PRO A 221 -2.35 13.83 -1.94
CA PRO A 221 -3.66 13.47 -1.40
C PRO A 221 -3.97 11.98 -1.45
N VAL A 222 -3.54 11.26 -2.50
CA VAL A 222 -3.74 9.81 -2.63
C VAL A 222 -2.96 9.08 -1.55
N SER A 223 -1.68 9.42 -1.37
CA SER A 223 -0.84 8.86 -0.30
C SER A 223 -1.43 9.15 1.09
N SER A 224 -1.93 10.37 1.32
CA SER A 224 -2.59 10.76 2.58
C SER A 224 -3.89 9.98 2.80
N THR A 225 -4.68 9.77 1.74
CA THR A 225 -5.91 8.97 1.76
C THR A 225 -5.61 7.52 2.12
N VAL A 226 -4.63 6.90 1.47
CA VAL A 226 -4.16 5.54 1.78
C VAL A 226 -3.76 5.46 3.26
N TYR A 227 -2.89 6.38 3.71
CA TYR A 227 -2.42 6.39 5.10
C TYR A 227 -3.58 6.42 6.10
N TYR A 228 -4.48 7.41 5.97
CA TYR A 228 -5.57 7.61 6.92
C TYR A 228 -6.63 6.51 6.85
N ASN A 229 -6.91 5.97 5.66
CA ASN A 229 -7.82 4.84 5.52
C ASN A 229 -7.26 3.58 6.21
N TYR A 230 -6.00 3.22 5.98
CA TYR A 230 -5.38 2.08 6.65
C TYR A 230 -5.19 2.31 8.16
N LEU A 231 -4.93 3.54 8.60
CA LEU A 231 -4.90 3.88 10.02
C LEU A 231 -6.29 3.70 10.68
N GLY A 232 -7.37 4.10 9.98
CA GLY A 232 -8.73 3.86 10.43
C GLY A 232 -9.05 2.38 10.57
N LEU A 233 -8.64 1.58 9.59
CA LEU A 233 -8.76 0.11 9.61
C LEU A 233 -7.96 -0.53 10.76
N TYR A 234 -6.76 -0.01 11.06
CA TYR A 234 -5.98 -0.42 12.22
C TYR A 234 -6.75 -0.21 13.54
N TYR A 235 -7.28 1.00 13.76
CA TYR A 235 -8.04 1.28 14.97
C TYR A 235 -9.35 0.49 15.06
N ARG A 236 -10.03 0.26 13.93
CA ARG A 236 -11.21 -0.63 13.89
C ARG A 236 -10.83 -2.04 14.33
N LYS A 237 -9.71 -2.58 13.84
CA LYS A 237 -9.22 -3.89 14.28
C LYS A 237 -8.91 -3.92 15.77
N CYS A 238 -8.30 -2.85 16.31
CA CYS A 238 -8.11 -2.72 17.76
C CYS A 238 -9.44 -2.72 18.52
N ALA A 239 -10.47 -2.02 18.03
CA ALA A 239 -11.81 -2.01 18.62
C ALA A 239 -12.44 -3.42 18.64
N VAL A 240 -12.38 -4.14 17.51
CA VAL A 240 -12.90 -5.50 17.39
C VAL A 240 -12.20 -6.44 18.37
N GLN A 241 -10.88 -6.32 18.53
CA GLN A 241 -10.13 -7.14 19.50
C GLN A 241 -10.53 -6.89 20.95
N VAL A 242 -11.10 -5.72 21.27
CA VAL A 242 -11.69 -5.47 22.60
C VAL A 242 -12.98 -6.26 22.78
N ILE A 243 -13.78 -6.39 21.72
CA ILE A 243 -15.05 -7.11 21.73
C ILE A 243 -14.81 -8.62 21.72
N ASP A 244 -13.97 -9.08 20.79
CA ASP A 244 -13.56 -10.46 20.64
C ASP A 244 -12.22 -10.57 19.88
N SER A 245 -11.21 -11.06 20.59
CA SER A 245 -9.87 -11.29 20.06
C SER A 245 -9.78 -12.28 18.88
N GLY A 246 -10.78 -13.16 18.72
CA GLY A 246 -10.86 -14.14 17.63
C GLY A 246 -11.73 -13.70 16.45
N ASP A 247 -12.39 -12.55 16.58
CA ASP A 247 -13.40 -12.09 15.63
C ASP A 247 -12.78 -11.36 14.45
N LYS A 248 -13.37 -11.63 13.29
CA LYS A 248 -13.00 -11.11 11.97
C LYS A 248 -13.65 -9.75 11.69
N ALA A 249 -14.56 -9.28 12.54
CA ALA A 249 -15.34 -8.07 12.32
C ALA A 249 -16.25 -8.15 11.09
N ASP A 250 -16.90 -9.29 10.91
CA ASP A 250 -17.70 -9.60 9.73
C ASP A 250 -19.20 -9.66 10.06
N VAL A 251 -20.02 -9.73 9.02
CA VAL A 251 -21.48 -9.91 8.99
C VAL A 251 -22.06 -10.75 10.14
N PRO A 252 -21.56 -11.95 10.48
CA PRO A 252 -22.16 -12.80 11.51
C PRO A 252 -21.91 -12.28 12.95
N SER A 253 -20.93 -11.40 13.11
CA SER A 253 -20.46 -10.93 14.41
C SER A 253 -21.37 -9.91 15.04
N LEU A 254 -22.16 -9.17 14.26
CA LEU A 254 -23.08 -8.13 14.78
C LEU A 254 -24.10 -8.71 15.77
N ARG A 255 -24.61 -9.93 15.51
CA ARG A 255 -25.52 -10.62 16.45
C ARG A 255 -24.80 -10.98 17.75
N SER A 256 -23.64 -11.60 17.65
CA SER A 256 -22.87 -12.04 18.85
C SER A 256 -22.33 -10.86 19.67
N TRP A 257 -22.10 -9.70 19.05
CA TRP A 257 -21.66 -8.49 19.73
C TRP A 257 -22.74 -7.87 20.61
N ARG A 258 -24.01 -8.00 20.23
CA ARG A 258 -25.12 -7.57 21.07
C ARG A 258 -25.11 -8.31 22.40
N ASP A 259 -24.88 -9.62 22.36
CA ASP A 259 -24.82 -10.47 23.56
C ASP A 259 -23.57 -10.16 24.39
N LYS A 260 -22.43 -9.86 23.74
CA LYS A 260 -21.17 -9.52 24.43
C LYS A 260 -21.17 -8.15 25.08
N ARG A 261 -22.02 -7.22 24.63
CA ARG A 261 -22.12 -5.87 25.19
C ARG A 261 -22.31 -5.87 26.71
N GLU A 262 -23.16 -6.77 27.21
CA GLU A 262 -23.47 -6.88 28.64
C GLU A 262 -22.31 -7.47 29.46
N SER A 263 -21.36 -8.14 28.80
CA SER A 263 -20.22 -8.80 29.43
C SER A 263 -18.94 -7.95 29.52
N LEU A 264 -18.88 -6.83 28.79
CA LEU A 264 -17.68 -5.98 28.76
C LEU A 264 -17.55 -5.14 30.02
N ALA A 265 -16.34 -5.11 30.60
CA ALA A 265 -16.05 -4.24 31.73
C ALA A 265 -16.07 -2.75 31.32
N GLY A 266 -16.36 -1.85 32.26
CA GLY A 266 -16.40 -0.40 31.99
C GLY A 266 -15.09 0.16 31.39
N SER A 267 -13.94 -0.34 31.83
CA SER A 267 -12.63 0.03 31.27
C SER A 267 -12.45 -0.43 29.82
N GLU A 268 -13.05 -1.55 29.43
CA GLU A 268 -13.05 -2.08 28.08
C GLU A 268 -14.00 -1.30 27.17
N MET A 269 -15.17 -0.90 27.68
CA MET A 269 -16.09 -0.02 26.97
C MET A 269 -15.48 1.35 26.66
N GLU A 270 -14.74 1.94 27.62
CA GLU A 270 -13.99 3.17 27.38
C GLU A 270 -12.87 2.99 26.35
N ARG A 271 -12.17 1.85 26.40
CA ARG A 271 -11.14 1.51 25.41
C ARG A 271 -11.73 1.32 24.01
N LEU A 272 -12.88 0.64 23.92
CA LEU A 272 -13.63 0.47 22.68
C LEU A 272 -14.02 1.82 22.08
N ARG A 273 -14.64 2.70 22.87
CA ARG A 273 -15.02 4.06 22.45
C ARG A 273 -13.83 4.85 21.90
N ARG A 274 -12.67 4.83 22.58
CA ARG A 274 -11.46 5.50 22.08
C ARG A 274 -11.00 4.97 20.73
N TYR A 275 -11.00 3.65 20.52
CA TYR A 275 -10.60 3.07 19.25
C TYR A 275 -11.57 3.39 18.11
N LEU A 276 -12.89 3.37 18.37
CA LEU A 276 -13.89 3.75 17.36
C LEU A 276 -13.76 5.23 16.99
N ASN A 277 -13.63 6.13 17.97
CA ASN A 277 -13.39 7.55 17.73
C ASN A 277 -12.13 7.80 16.88
N ASN A 278 -11.02 7.13 17.22
CA ASN A 278 -9.79 7.24 16.43
C ASN A 278 -9.96 6.70 15.00
N SER A 279 -10.75 5.63 14.84
CA SER A 279 -11.05 5.04 13.54
C SER A 279 -11.86 6.00 12.66
N ILE A 280 -12.94 6.56 13.19
CA ILE A 280 -13.79 7.55 12.50
C ILE A 280 -13.01 8.81 12.15
N ASN A 281 -12.23 9.36 13.08
CA ASN A 281 -11.40 10.53 12.82
C ASN A 281 -10.39 10.29 11.69
N ALA A 282 -9.81 9.09 11.64
CA ALA A 282 -8.91 8.72 10.56
C ALA A 282 -9.66 8.61 9.22
N PHE A 283 -10.82 7.96 9.17
CA PHE A 283 -11.61 7.89 7.94
C PHE A 283 -12.14 9.26 7.47
N GLN A 284 -12.49 10.16 8.38
CA GLN A 284 -12.88 11.54 8.03
C GLN A 284 -11.71 12.31 7.41
N LYS A 285 -10.48 12.12 7.91
CA LYS A 285 -9.29 12.69 7.29
C LYS A 285 -9.04 12.09 5.90
N ALA A 286 -9.17 10.78 5.75
CA ALA A 286 -9.06 10.15 4.42
C ALA A 286 -10.09 10.73 3.44
N TRP A 287 -11.34 10.91 3.89
CA TRP A 287 -12.41 11.52 3.11
C TRP A 287 -12.08 12.96 2.69
N SER A 288 -11.50 13.77 3.58
CA SER A 288 -11.13 15.15 3.23
C SER A 288 -10.07 15.28 2.13
N TYR A 289 -9.28 14.24 1.88
CA TYR A 289 -8.28 14.22 0.81
C TYR A 289 -8.79 13.59 -0.50
N SER A 290 -9.94 12.91 -0.48
CA SER A 290 -10.42 12.08 -1.60
C SER A 290 -11.93 12.20 -1.85
N SER A 291 -12.56 13.30 -1.43
CA SER A 291 -14.02 13.46 -1.51
C SER A 291 -14.56 13.32 -2.94
N GLU A 292 -13.77 13.78 -3.91
CA GLU A 292 -14.11 13.76 -5.33
C GLU A 292 -13.59 12.51 -6.06
N ASP A 293 -12.83 11.63 -5.39
CA ASP A 293 -12.28 10.42 -6.01
C ASP A 293 -13.29 9.27 -5.90
N PRO A 294 -13.91 8.82 -7.02
CA PRO A 294 -14.93 7.78 -6.97
C PRO A 294 -14.36 6.42 -6.51
N MET A 295 -13.06 6.20 -6.64
CA MET A 295 -12.40 4.97 -6.20
C MET A 295 -12.48 4.87 -4.68
N TRP A 296 -11.94 5.87 -3.99
CA TRP A 296 -11.75 5.84 -2.54
C TRP A 296 -13.06 6.06 -1.80
N ARG A 297 -14.01 6.80 -2.39
CA ARG A 297 -15.31 7.09 -1.81
C ARG A 297 -16.02 5.83 -1.33
N GLY A 298 -16.18 4.83 -2.19
CA GLY A 298 -16.85 3.57 -1.83
C GLY A 298 -16.15 2.82 -0.69
N TYR A 299 -14.82 2.79 -0.66
CA TYR A 299 -14.05 2.14 0.41
C TYR A 299 -14.17 2.87 1.75
N ILE A 300 -14.02 4.20 1.74
CA ILE A 300 -14.01 5.02 2.96
C ILE A 300 -15.40 5.03 3.59
N LEU A 301 -16.45 5.30 2.81
CA LEU A 301 -17.83 5.30 3.31
C LEU A 301 -18.22 3.94 3.87
N PHE A 302 -17.86 2.87 3.17
CA PHE A 302 -18.09 1.50 3.65
C PHE A 302 -17.40 1.23 5.00
N ASN A 303 -16.15 1.67 5.14
CA ASN A 303 -15.43 1.51 6.40
C ASN A 303 -16.02 2.36 7.53
N GLN A 304 -16.47 3.58 7.24
CA GLN A 304 -17.18 4.44 8.19
C GLN A 304 -18.50 3.80 8.65
N ALA A 305 -19.28 3.24 7.73
CA ALA A 305 -20.53 2.54 8.04
C ALA A 305 -20.30 1.35 8.97
N ARG A 306 -19.25 0.55 8.74
CA ARG A 306 -18.87 -0.56 9.62
C ARG A 306 -18.53 -0.12 11.04
N VAL A 307 -17.85 1.01 11.21
CA VAL A 307 -17.58 1.56 12.55
C VAL A 307 -18.87 2.07 13.19
N ALA A 308 -19.73 2.75 12.42
CA ALA A 308 -21.02 3.23 12.89
C ALA A 308 -21.95 2.09 13.35
N PHE A 309 -21.91 0.93 12.69
CA PHE A 309 -22.61 -0.27 13.14
C PHE A 309 -22.14 -0.72 14.52
N ILE A 310 -20.82 -0.77 14.76
CA ILE A 310 -20.26 -1.12 16.08
C ILE A 310 -20.71 -0.09 17.12
N GLU A 311 -20.60 1.20 16.82
CA GLU A 311 -21.01 2.27 17.75
C GLU A 311 -22.49 2.17 18.12
N HIS A 312 -23.36 1.91 17.14
CA HIS A 312 -24.78 1.77 17.39
C HIS A 312 -25.08 0.56 18.27
N VAL A 313 -24.47 -0.60 17.98
CA VAL A 313 -24.68 -1.83 18.76
C VAL A 313 -24.24 -1.64 20.22
N PHE A 314 -23.11 -0.99 20.49
CA PHE A 314 -22.55 -0.89 21.84
C PHE A 314 -23.00 0.34 22.63
N PHE A 315 -23.28 1.46 21.97
CA PHE A 315 -23.54 2.73 22.64
C PHE A 315 -24.93 3.31 22.34
N GLY A 316 -25.67 2.79 21.36
CA GLY A 316 -27.00 3.28 20.99
C GLY A 316 -27.01 4.69 20.38
N ASN A 317 -25.86 5.36 20.33
CA ASN A 317 -25.68 6.71 19.79
C ASN A 317 -24.75 6.63 18.59
N SER A 318 -25.25 6.99 17.41
CA SER A 318 -24.39 7.45 16.32
C SER A 318 -24.81 8.87 15.96
N HIS A 319 -23.86 9.75 15.66
CA HIS A 319 -24.14 11.12 15.22
C HIS A 319 -24.83 11.20 13.84
N ALA A 320 -24.87 10.08 13.11
CA ALA A 320 -25.55 9.93 11.82
C ALA A 320 -26.15 8.53 11.73
N ASP A 321 -27.24 8.35 10.99
CA ASP A 321 -27.89 7.05 10.88
C ASP A 321 -26.93 6.03 10.22
N PRO A 322 -26.55 4.93 10.91
CA PRO A 322 -25.69 3.92 10.31
C PRO A 322 -26.28 3.28 9.04
N PHE A 323 -27.62 3.27 8.90
CA PHE A 323 -28.29 2.83 7.68
C PHE A 323 -27.98 3.75 6.50
N GLU A 324 -28.18 5.06 6.67
CA GLU A 324 -27.88 6.07 5.65
C GLU A 324 -26.42 5.98 5.20
N LYS A 325 -25.47 5.82 6.14
CA LYS A 325 -24.05 5.66 5.79
C LYS A 325 -23.75 4.44 4.94
N MET A 326 -24.43 3.33 5.19
CA MET A 326 -24.24 2.12 4.38
C MET A 326 -24.91 2.25 3.01
N ASP A 327 -26.07 2.89 2.92
CA ASP A 327 -26.72 3.20 1.65
C ASP A 327 -25.88 4.14 0.78
N GLU A 328 -25.26 5.16 1.38
CA GLU A 328 -24.28 6.03 0.71
C GLU A 328 -23.08 5.22 0.21
N ALA A 329 -22.57 4.28 1.02
CA ALA A 329 -21.46 3.43 0.62
C ALA A 329 -21.83 2.49 -0.55
N ILE A 330 -23.02 1.90 -0.53
CA ILE A 330 -23.54 1.06 -1.61
C ILE A 330 -23.70 1.89 -2.89
N SER A 331 -24.29 3.09 -2.78
CA SER A 331 -24.50 3.99 -3.92
C SER A 331 -23.18 4.44 -4.55
N ALA A 332 -22.18 4.76 -3.73
CA ALA A 332 -20.83 5.10 -4.20
C ALA A 332 -20.16 3.93 -4.94
N ARG A 333 -20.34 2.69 -4.45
CA ARG A 333 -19.82 1.48 -5.11
C ARG A 333 -20.53 1.18 -6.42
N ALA A 334 -21.86 1.35 -6.47
CA ALA A 334 -22.64 1.22 -7.70
C ALA A 334 -22.17 2.23 -8.75
N THR A 335 -21.97 3.49 -8.37
CA THR A 335 -21.44 4.54 -9.26
C THR A 335 -20.07 4.16 -9.82
N LEU A 336 -19.19 3.60 -8.98
CA LEU A 336 -17.88 3.11 -9.42
C LEU A 336 -18.01 1.93 -10.41
N ASN A 337 -18.91 1.00 -10.16
CA ASN A 337 -19.17 -0.14 -11.05
C ASN A 337 -19.72 0.30 -12.42
N GLU A 338 -20.57 1.33 -12.44
CA GLU A 338 -21.06 1.94 -13.69
C GLU A 338 -19.89 2.55 -14.48
N LEU A 339 -19.03 3.35 -13.84
CA LEU A 339 -17.85 3.95 -14.47
C LEU A 339 -16.88 2.88 -15.02
N ILE A 340 -16.63 1.82 -14.26
CA ILE A 340 -15.80 0.70 -14.72
C ILE A 340 -16.40 0.03 -15.96
N SER A 341 -17.72 -0.12 -15.99
CA SER A 341 -18.44 -0.72 -17.12
C SER A 341 -18.36 0.15 -18.36
N GLU A 342 -18.49 1.47 -18.21
CA GLU A 342 -18.31 2.44 -19.30
C GLU A 342 -16.89 2.39 -19.91
N VAL A 343 -15.87 2.26 -19.06
CA VAL A 343 -14.46 2.19 -19.52
C VAL A 343 -14.18 0.91 -20.28
N LEU A 344 -14.70 -0.23 -19.82
CA LEU A 344 -14.41 -1.53 -20.41
C LEU A 344 -15.31 -1.88 -21.61
N GLY A 345 -16.46 -1.22 -21.73
CA GLY A 345 -17.46 -1.45 -22.75
C GLY A 345 -18.14 -2.82 -22.63
N ASP A 346 -18.91 -3.18 -23.65
CA ASP A 346 -19.57 -4.49 -23.74
C ASP A 346 -18.53 -5.58 -24.02
N ARG A 347 -18.18 -6.33 -22.99
CA ARG A 347 -17.30 -7.50 -23.05
C ARG A 347 -18.06 -8.77 -22.70
N ASP A 348 -17.71 -9.87 -23.36
CA ASP A 348 -18.31 -11.19 -23.10
C ASP A 348 -17.94 -11.74 -21.71
N GLU A 349 -16.77 -11.37 -21.18
CA GLU A 349 -16.30 -11.81 -19.87
C GLU A 349 -15.83 -10.64 -19.00
N LEU A 350 -16.23 -10.66 -17.72
CA LEU A 350 -15.80 -9.69 -16.72
C LEU A 350 -14.33 -9.90 -16.33
N THR A 351 -13.60 -8.78 -16.23
CA THR A 351 -12.22 -8.77 -15.70
C THR A 351 -12.19 -9.10 -14.22
N VAL A 352 -11.01 -9.47 -13.70
CA VAL A 352 -10.82 -9.72 -12.26
C VAL A 352 -11.17 -8.49 -11.43
N LEU A 353 -10.82 -7.29 -11.91
CA LEU A 353 -11.15 -6.04 -11.22
C LEU A 353 -12.66 -5.77 -11.23
N GLN A 354 -13.34 -5.93 -12.36
CA GLN A 354 -14.81 -5.83 -12.44
C GLN A 354 -15.49 -6.78 -11.46
N LYS A 355 -15.10 -8.05 -11.48
CA LYS A 355 -15.60 -9.08 -10.57
C LYS A 355 -15.40 -8.66 -9.10
N HIS A 356 -14.23 -8.12 -8.77
CA HIS A 356 -13.91 -7.64 -7.43
C HIS A 356 -14.80 -6.47 -6.96
N TYR A 357 -14.96 -5.42 -7.77
CA TYR A 357 -15.74 -4.25 -7.37
C TYR A 357 -17.24 -4.54 -7.27
N LEU A 358 -17.79 -5.37 -8.17
CA LEU A 358 -19.15 -5.88 -8.07
C LEU A 358 -19.36 -6.69 -6.79
N TYR A 359 -18.39 -7.55 -6.45
CA TYR A 359 -18.47 -8.33 -5.21
C TYR A 359 -18.44 -7.42 -3.97
N GLN A 360 -17.62 -6.37 -3.96
CA GLN A 360 -17.59 -5.44 -2.83
C GLN A 360 -18.90 -4.66 -2.65
N GLU A 361 -19.63 -4.37 -3.72
CA GLU A 361 -20.97 -3.79 -3.64
C GLU A 361 -21.96 -4.78 -3.00
N GLU A 362 -22.02 -6.01 -3.50
CA GLU A 362 -22.92 -7.03 -2.94
C GLU A 362 -22.58 -7.38 -1.49
N TYR A 363 -21.30 -7.33 -1.11
CA TYR A 363 -20.88 -7.51 0.27
C TYR A 363 -21.34 -6.35 1.18
N ALA A 364 -21.37 -5.11 0.67
CA ALA A 364 -21.95 -3.99 1.41
C ALA A 364 -23.46 -4.16 1.61
N ARG A 365 -24.17 -4.65 0.59
CA ARG A 365 -25.60 -4.99 0.68
C ARG A 365 -25.85 -6.12 1.69
N GLU A 366 -25.00 -7.15 1.71
CA GLU A 366 -25.06 -8.23 2.70
C GLU A 366 -24.96 -7.68 4.13
N LEU A 367 -23.97 -6.81 4.39
CA LEU A 367 -23.80 -6.18 5.70
C LEU A 367 -25.01 -5.35 6.13
N LEU A 368 -25.60 -4.59 5.20
CA LEU A 368 -26.81 -3.81 5.46
C LEU A 368 -27.98 -4.72 5.86
N VAL A 369 -28.26 -5.76 5.06
CA VAL A 369 -29.33 -6.74 5.33
C VAL A 369 -29.16 -7.35 6.72
N ASN A 370 -27.95 -7.77 7.04
CA ASN A 370 -27.66 -8.38 8.32
C ASN A 370 -27.84 -7.41 9.49
N TYR A 371 -27.38 -6.18 9.34
CA TYR A 371 -27.57 -5.15 10.34
C TYR A 371 -29.07 -4.82 10.55
N CYS A 372 -29.87 -4.67 9.49
CA CYS A 372 -31.32 -4.49 9.59
C CYS A 372 -31.98 -5.62 10.38
N LEU A 373 -31.64 -6.88 10.04
CA LEU A 373 -32.20 -8.06 10.70
C LEU A 373 -31.80 -8.12 12.19
N VAL A 374 -30.57 -7.75 12.55
CA VAL A 374 -30.13 -7.67 13.97
C VAL A 374 -30.92 -6.61 14.73
N MET A 375 -31.22 -5.48 14.07
CA MET A 375 -31.95 -4.36 14.65
C MET A 375 -33.48 -4.55 14.62
N GLY A 376 -33.98 -5.64 14.02
CA GLY A 376 -35.41 -5.89 13.88
C GLY A 376 -36.12 -4.92 12.92
N ARG A 377 -35.40 -4.41 11.91
CA ARG A 377 -35.95 -3.55 10.85
C ARG A 377 -36.20 -4.35 9.58
N ASP A 378 -37.24 -3.97 8.85
CA ASP A 378 -37.51 -4.50 7.52
C ASP A 378 -36.40 -4.09 6.55
N VAL A 379 -36.00 -5.02 5.67
CA VAL A 379 -35.01 -4.76 4.63
C VAL A 379 -35.39 -5.43 3.33
N TYR A 380 -35.18 -4.71 2.23
CA TYR A 380 -35.54 -5.15 0.89
C TYR A 380 -34.29 -5.34 0.04
N TYR A 381 -34.20 -6.49 -0.64
CA TYR A 381 -33.19 -6.75 -1.66
C TYR A 381 -33.89 -6.88 -3.01
N ARG A 382 -33.55 -6.00 -3.96
CA ARG A 382 -34.13 -5.96 -5.32
C ARG A 382 -35.67 -6.04 -5.31
N GLY A 383 -36.30 -5.29 -4.40
CA GLY A 383 -37.76 -5.21 -4.26
C GLY A 383 -38.41 -6.33 -3.44
N MET A 384 -37.66 -7.32 -2.96
CA MET A 384 -38.18 -8.41 -2.11
C MET A 384 -37.83 -8.18 -0.65
N LEU A 385 -38.78 -8.37 0.27
CA LEU A 385 -38.54 -8.33 1.71
C LEU A 385 -37.69 -9.54 2.12
N MET A 386 -36.56 -9.31 2.80
CA MET A 386 -35.72 -10.37 3.33
C MET A 386 -36.12 -10.69 4.78
N ARG A 387 -36.35 -11.97 5.09
CA ARG A 387 -36.72 -12.42 6.44
C ARG A 387 -35.55 -13.00 7.22
N SER A 388 -34.52 -13.48 6.52
CA SER A 388 -33.31 -14.02 7.14
C SER A 388 -32.07 -13.75 6.30
N THR A 389 -30.91 -13.88 6.93
CA THR A 389 -29.60 -13.85 6.26
C THR A 389 -29.46 -14.99 5.27
N ASP A 390 -29.97 -16.18 5.62
CA ASP A 390 -29.88 -17.37 4.77
C ASP A 390 -30.69 -17.19 3.49
N GLU A 391 -31.87 -16.57 3.57
CA GLU A 391 -32.69 -16.23 2.41
C GLU A 391 -31.97 -15.26 1.46
N TYR A 392 -31.24 -14.28 2.01
CA TYR A 392 -30.40 -13.40 1.21
C TYR A 392 -29.27 -14.17 0.52
N LEU A 393 -28.53 -14.99 1.28
CA LEU A 393 -27.40 -15.76 0.77
C LEU A 393 -27.80 -16.72 -0.36
N GLU A 394 -28.94 -17.40 -0.23
CA GLU A 394 -29.49 -18.27 -1.26
C GLU A 394 -29.75 -17.51 -2.57
N LYS A 395 -30.28 -16.28 -2.49
CA LYS A 395 -30.60 -15.46 -3.67
C LYS A 395 -29.35 -14.92 -4.39
N VAL A 396 -28.25 -14.70 -3.67
CA VAL A 396 -27.02 -14.13 -4.24
C VAL A 396 -25.93 -15.18 -4.48
N GLN A 397 -26.15 -16.44 -4.11
CA GLN A 397 -25.12 -17.48 -4.13
C GLN A 397 -24.49 -17.68 -5.51
N ASP A 398 -25.31 -17.80 -6.55
CA ASP A 398 -24.80 -18.03 -7.91
C ASP A 398 -24.05 -16.81 -8.45
N TYR A 399 -24.56 -15.61 -8.14
CA TYR A 399 -23.92 -14.36 -8.54
C TYR A 399 -22.58 -14.15 -7.82
N THR A 400 -22.55 -14.29 -6.50
CA THR A 400 -21.32 -14.17 -5.69
C THR A 400 -20.29 -15.25 -6.06
N LYS A 401 -20.73 -16.48 -6.37
CA LYS A 401 -19.85 -17.55 -6.85
C LYS A 401 -19.27 -17.27 -8.24
N TYR A 402 -20.01 -16.60 -9.10
CA TYR A 402 -19.51 -16.15 -10.41
C TYR A 402 -18.48 -15.01 -10.26
N LEU A 403 -18.74 -14.05 -9.38
CA LEU A 403 -17.83 -12.94 -9.10
C LEU A 403 -16.56 -13.41 -8.38
N GLU A 404 -16.66 -14.44 -7.54
CA GLU A 404 -15.50 -15.01 -6.84
C GLU A 404 -15.49 -16.55 -6.89
N PRO A 405 -15.06 -17.14 -8.02
CA PRO A 405 -15.06 -18.58 -8.22
C PRO A 405 -13.98 -19.23 -7.35
N LYS A 406 -14.39 -19.77 -6.21
CA LYS A 406 -13.59 -20.60 -5.28
C LYS A 406 -12.24 -20.00 -4.87
N ASN A 407 -12.28 -19.07 -3.93
CA ASN A 407 -11.36 -19.15 -2.80
C ASN A 407 -12.07 -18.64 -1.56
N GLU A 408 -12.38 -19.54 -0.60
CA GLU A 408 -12.85 -19.13 0.73
C GLU A 408 -11.91 -18.10 1.37
N ALA A 409 -10.64 -18.06 0.94
CA ALA A 409 -9.62 -17.10 1.35
C ALA A 409 -9.79 -15.67 0.79
N GLY A 410 -10.39 -15.49 -0.39
CA GLY A 410 -10.67 -14.16 -0.98
C GLY A 410 -11.99 -13.55 -0.46
N LEU A 411 -13.02 -14.39 -0.34
CA LEU A 411 -14.27 -14.11 0.39
C LEU A 411 -13.95 -13.64 1.81
N ALA A 412 -13.14 -14.42 2.50
CA ALA A 412 -12.53 -14.08 3.77
C ALA A 412 -11.79 -12.74 3.75
N ALA A 413 -11.01 -12.44 2.71
CA ALA A 413 -10.19 -11.24 2.57
C ALA A 413 -11.00 -9.96 2.64
N ILE A 414 -12.18 -10.03 2.06
CA ILE A 414 -13.12 -8.94 2.00
C ILE A 414 -14.02 -8.95 3.26
N ARG A 415 -14.36 -10.13 3.76
CA ARG A 415 -15.14 -10.40 4.98
C ARG A 415 -14.49 -9.89 6.27
N SER A 416 -13.24 -10.24 6.55
CA SER A 416 -12.51 -9.70 7.72
C SER A 416 -11.66 -8.47 7.43
N GLY A 417 -11.29 -8.25 6.18
CA GLY A 417 -9.86 -8.08 5.95
C GLY A 417 -9.07 -9.40 6.09
N ILE A 418 -9.66 -10.59 5.80
CA ILE A 418 -9.09 -11.97 5.78
C ILE A 418 -9.30 -12.94 6.97
N SER A 419 -9.75 -14.17 6.64
CA SER A 419 -10.09 -15.36 7.43
C SER A 419 -9.59 -16.65 6.75
N ILE A 420 -8.87 -17.54 7.46
CA ILE A 420 -8.97 -19.00 7.24
C ILE A 420 -9.06 -19.69 8.62
N THR A 421 -9.92 -20.69 8.70
CA THR A 421 -10.03 -21.71 9.76
C THR A 421 -8.85 -22.67 9.70
N ALA A 422 -8.22 -22.91 10.85
CA ALA A 422 -7.14 -23.86 10.98
C ALA A 422 -7.64 -25.31 10.82
N GLN A 423 -7.03 -26.07 9.93
CA GLN A 423 -6.75 -27.48 10.21
C GLN A 423 -5.25 -27.61 10.47
N LYS A 424 -4.94 -28.30 11.56
CA LYS A 424 -3.61 -28.55 12.12
C LYS A 424 -3.38 -30.07 12.04
N PRO A 425 -2.12 -30.48 12.21
CA PRO A 425 -1.20 -30.92 11.17
C PRO A 425 -1.63 -32.18 10.40
#